data_AF-A0A3N5RGZ9-F1
#
_entry.id   AF-A0A3N5RGZ9-F1
#
_cell.length_a   1.000
_cell.length_b   1.000
_cell.length_c   1.000
_cell.angle_alpha   90.00
_cell.angle_beta   90.00
_cell.angle_gamma   90.00
#
_symmetry.space_group_name_H-M   'P 1'
#
loop_
_entity.id
_entity.type
_entity.pdbx_description
1 polymer ?
#
loop_
_entity_poly.entity_id
_entity_poly.type
_entity_poly.pdbx_seq_one_letter_code
_entity_poly.pdbx_strand_id
1 'polypeptide(L)' 'MINHKHEKSTENVLILQGGGSLGAFACGVLKAFAKKNVKFDIIAGTSIGGI' A
#
# COMPACT_ATOMS: atom_id res chain seq x y z
N MET A 1 -17.80 30.80 2.89
CA MET A 1 -16.99 30.10 1.87
C MET A 1 -15.81 29.48 2.59
N ILE A 2 -15.82 28.15 2.78
CA ILE A 2 -14.77 27.45 3.55
C ILE A 2 -13.62 27.18 2.58
N ASN A 3 -12.47 27.78 2.82
CA ASN A 3 -11.29 27.66 1.97
C ASN A 3 -10.52 26.38 2.34
N HIS A 4 -10.80 25.27 1.67
CA HIS A 4 -9.99 24.05 1.80
C HIS A 4 -8.64 24.26 1.11
N LYS A 5 -7.65 24.78 1.84
CA LYS A 5 -6.24 24.63 1.47
C LYS A 5 -5.90 23.14 1.63
N HIS A 6 -5.96 22.37 0.54
CA HIS A 6 -5.29 21.08 0.49
C HIS A 6 -3.79 21.35 0.39
N GLU A 7 -3.09 21.27 1.51
CA GLU A 7 -1.64 21.11 1.50
C GLU A 7 -1.35 19.76 0.86
N LYS A 8 -0.93 19.77 -0.42
CA LYS A 8 -0.86 18.57 -1.26
C LYS A 8 0.45 17.84 -0.99
N SER A 9 0.59 17.30 0.22
CA SER A 9 1.64 16.33 0.53
C SER A 9 1.39 15.07 -0.28
N THR A 10 2.41 14.54 -0.96
CA THR A 10 2.30 13.28 -1.70
C THR A 10 2.12 12.12 -0.72
N GLU A 11 1.07 11.32 -0.90
CA GLU A 11 0.79 10.12 -0.11
C GLU A 11 1.37 8.88 -0.81
N ASN A 12 2.12 8.08 -0.07
CA ASN A 12 2.64 6.81 -0.56
C ASN A 12 1.59 5.73 -0.35
N VAL A 13 1.02 5.24 -1.46
CA VAL A 13 -0.05 4.24 -1.43
C VAL A 13 0.44 2.91 -1.98
N LEU A 14 0.22 1.83 -1.24
CA LEU A 14 0.47 0.46 -1.70
C LEU A 14 -0.85 -0.25 -2.01
N ILE A 15 -0.98 -0.76 -3.23
CA ILE A 15 -2.15 -1.54 -3.66
C ILE A 15 -1.75 -3.01 -3.85
N LEU A 16 -2.40 -3.91 -3.11
CA LEU A 16 -2.20 -5.35 -3.18
C LEU A 16 -3.35 -6.01 -3.94
N GLN A 17 -3.04 -6.50 -5.14
CA GLN A 17 -4.03 -7.18 -5.98
C GLN A 17 -4.39 -8.56 -5.40
N GLY A 18 -5.63 -8.98 -5.60
CA GLY A 18 -6.04 -10.38 -5.45
C GLY A 18 -5.40 -11.32 -6.47
N GLY A 19 -5.65 -12.62 -6.33
CA GLY A 19 -5.09 -13.64 -7.23
C GLY A 19 -4.77 -15.00 -6.61
N GLY A 20 -5.33 -15.32 -5.43
CA GLY A 20 -5.10 -16.60 -4.75
C GLY A 20 -3.64 -16.79 -4.33
N SER A 21 -2.96 -17.79 -4.89
CA SER A 21 -1.56 -18.11 -4.54
C SER A 21 -0.55 -17.00 -4.86
N LEU A 22 -0.91 -16.02 -5.70
CA LEU A 22 -0.09 -14.84 -5.98
C LEU A 22 0.23 -14.00 -4.73
N GLY A 23 -0.54 -14.15 -3.65
CA GLY A 23 -0.24 -13.50 -2.36
C GLY A 23 1.16 -13.85 -1.80
N ALA A 24 1.68 -15.05 -2.10
CA ALA A 24 3.02 -15.45 -1.65
C ALA A 24 4.14 -14.54 -2.22
N PHE A 25 3.96 -14.03 -3.44
CA PHE A 25 4.86 -13.05 -4.02
C PHE A 25 4.80 -11.72 -3.25
N ALA A 26 3.59 -11.25 -2.94
CA ALA A 26 3.39 -10.02 -2.17
C ALA A 26 4.06 -10.09 -0.78
N CYS A 27 4.06 -11.24 -0.11
CA CYS A 27 4.78 -11.43 1.16
C CYS A 27 6.29 -11.18 1.02
N GLY A 28 6.90 -11.64 -0.08
CA GLY A 28 8.32 -11.40 -0.38
C GLY A 28 8.62 -9.92 -0.62
N VAL A 29 7.74 -9.25 -1.38
CA VAL A 29 7.83 -7.82 -1.67
C VAL A 29 7.71 -6.98 -0.39
N LEU A 30 6.71 -7.27 0.45
CA LEU A 30 6.52 -6.61 1.75
C LEU A 30 7.75 -6.78 2.66
N LYS A 31 8.34 -7.99 2.68
CA LYS A 31 9.59 -8.24 3.42
C LYS A 31 10.76 -7.41 2.90
N ALA A 32 10.84 -7.16 1.59
CA ALA A 32 11.85 -6.29 1.02
C ALA A 32 11.61 -4.81 1.38
N PHE A 33 10.36 -4.34 1.32
CA PHE A 33 10.01 -2.98 1.75
C PHE A 33 10.31 -2.73 3.22
N ALA A 34 10.00 -3.68 4.10
CA ALA A 34 10.33 -3.60 5.52
C ALA A 34 11.84 -3.47 5.74
N LYS A 35 12.66 -4.29 5.05
CA LYS A 35 14.13 -4.19 5.12
C LYS A 35 14.69 -2.85 4.61
N LYS A 36 13.97 -2.19 3.71
CA LYS A 36 14.35 -0.90 3.13
C LYS A 36 13.73 0.30 3.85
N ASN A 37 12.98 0.08 4.94
CA ASN A 37 12.26 1.12 5.67
C ASN A 37 11.35 1.98 4.78
N VAL A 38 10.75 1.37 3.75
CA VAL A 38 9.74 2.04 2.92
C VAL A 38 8.48 2.20 3.75
N LYS A 39 7.97 3.44 3.87
CA LYS A 39 6.73 3.75 4.58
C LYS A 39 5.61 4.01 3.59
N PHE A 40 4.43 3.49 3.91
CA PHE A 40 3.21 3.71 3.16
C PHE A 40 2.22 4.40 4.10
N ASP A 41 1.55 5.42 3.59
CA ASP A 41 0.52 6.17 4.31
C ASP A 41 -0.81 5.42 4.22
N ILE A 42 -1.05 4.75 3.08
CA ILE A 42 -2.25 3.98 2.81
C ILE A 42 -1.86 2.62 2.21
N ILE A 43 -2.49 1.56 2.70
CA ILE A 43 -2.41 0.23 2.11
C ILE A 43 -3.83 -0.24 1.82
N ALA A 44 -4.09 -0.66 0.58
CA ALA A 44 -5.37 -1.23 0.18
C ALA A 44 -5.14 -2.56 -0.53
N GLY A 45 -6.05 -3.51 -0.34
CA GLY A 45 -5.94 -4.83 -0.94
C GLY A 45 -7.29 -5.43 -1.31
N THR A 46 -7.29 -6.32 -2.31
CA THR A 46 -8.50 -7.06 -2.73
C THR A 46 -8.30 -8.56 -2.61
N SER A 47 -9.30 -9.30 -2.14
CA SER A 47 -9.21 -10.76 -1.94
C SER A 47 -7.97 -11.13 -1.11
N ILE A 48 -7.11 -12.06 -1.56
CA ILE A 48 -5.88 -12.44 -0.85
C ILE A 48 -4.91 -11.26 -0.61
N GLY A 49 -4.97 -10.20 -1.42
CA GLY A 49 -4.15 -9.01 -1.20
C GLY A 49 -4.63 -8.16 -0.02
N GLY A 50 -5.85 -8.37 0.47
CA GLY A 50 -6.39 -7.71 1.67
C GLY A 50 -6.32 -8.56 2.94
N ILE A 51 -5.80 -9.80 2.84
CA ILE A 51 -5.56 -10.73 3.95
C ILE A 51 -4.08 -10.64 4.32
#